data_AF-A0A2G6R333-F1
#
_entry.id   AF-A0A2G6R333-F1
#
_cell.length_a   1.000
_cell.length_b   1.000
_cell.length_c   1.000
_cell.angle_alpha   90.00
_cell.angle_beta   90.00
_cell.angle_gamma   90.00
#
_symmetry.space_group_name_H-M   'P 1'
#
loop_
_entity.id
_entity.type
_entity.pdbx_description
1 polymer ?
#
loop_
_entity_poly.entity_id
_entity_poly.type
_entity_poly.pdbx_seq_one_letter_code
_entity_poly.pdbx_strand_id
1 'polypeptide(L)' 'MGGRFCCLAYHSGEDRIVKRALTQAATDTAPDRMPVVPDHLLAQFRLVATEKPTTEEIQENPRAASARLRAIERVREAA' A
#
# COMPACT_ATOMS: atom_id res chain seq x y z
N MET A 1 0.43 0.25 -17.82
CA MET A 1 -0.22 0.79 -16.59
C MET A 1 -1.33 -0.13 -16.07
N GLY A 2 -1.71 0.00 -14.79
CA GLY A 2 -2.83 -0.74 -14.17
C GLY A 2 -2.46 -2.02 -13.41
N GLY A 3 -1.18 -2.37 -13.36
CA GLY A 3 -0.70 -3.52 -12.58
C GLY A 3 -0.95 -3.33 -11.08
N ARG A 4 -1.40 -4.39 -10.40
CA ARG A 4 -1.68 -4.39 -8.97
C ARG A 4 -0.79 -5.36 -8.22
N PHE A 5 -0.36 -4.94 -7.03
CA PHE A 5 0.32 -5.79 -6.06
C PHE A 5 -0.54 -5.84 -4.80
N CYS A 6 -0.74 -7.04 -4.26
CA CYS A 6 -1.42 -7.26 -2.99
C CYS A 6 -0.55 -8.15 -2.08
N CYS A 7 -0.58 -7.87 -0.79
CA CYS A 7 0.14 -8.65 0.22
C CYS A 7 -0.75 -8.82 1.45
N LEU A 8 -0.75 -10.04 1.99
CA LEU A 8 -1.26 -10.36 3.32
C LEU A 8 -0.07 -10.53 4.26
N ALA A 9 -0.05 -9.76 5.34
CA ALA A 9 0.89 -9.93 6.44
C ALA A 9 0.16 -10.49 7.66
N TYR A 10 0.75 -11.47 8.33
CA TYR A 10 0.18 -12.09 9.53
C TYR A 10 0.93 -11.70 10.80
N HIS A 11 2.17 -11.21 10.64
CA HIS A 11 2.97 -10.70 11.75
C HIS A 11 3.20 -9.20 11.63
N SER A 12 3.29 -8.53 12.78
CA SER A 12 3.47 -7.07 12.84
C SER A 12 4.80 -6.61 12.20
N GLY A 13 5.83 -7.45 12.20
CA GLY A 13 7.09 -7.19 11.51
C GLY A 13 6.94 -7.14 9.99
N GLU A 14 6.23 -8.11 9.43
CA GLU A 14 5.91 -8.18 8.00
C GLU A 14 5.06 -6.97 7.58
N ASP A 15 3.98 -6.70 8.33
CA ASP A 15 3.09 -5.57 8.04
C ASP A 15 3.84 -4.24 8.05
N ARG A 16 4.77 -4.06 8.99
CA ARG A 16 5.60 -2.86 9.06
C ARG A 16 6.49 -2.68 7.83
N ILE A 17 7.14 -3.77 7.38
CA ILE A 17 8.01 -3.75 6.19
C ILE A 17 7.18 -3.40 4.95
N VAL A 18 6.07 -4.11 4.74
CA VAL A 18 5.18 -3.91 3.59
C VAL A 18 4.59 -2.51 3.62
N LYS A 19 4.06 -2.06 4.77
CA LYS A 19 3.54 -0.70 4.94
C LYS A 19 4.56 0.35 4.51
N ARG A 20 5.80 0.25 5.01
CA ARG A 20 6.83 1.25 4.71
C ARG A 20 7.16 1.29 3.21
N ALA A 21 7.34 0.12 2.60
CA ALA A 21 7.65 0.01 1.17
C ALA A 21 6.52 0.57 0.30
N LEU A 22 5.27 0.18 0.59
CA LEU A 22 4.11 0.62 -0.20
C LEU A 22 3.82 2.12 -0.02
N THR A 23 3.95 2.65 1.20
CA THR A 23 3.82 4.10 1.44
C THR A 23 4.91 4.86 0.68
N GLN A 24 6.17 4.43 0.77
CA GLN A 24 7.26 5.10 0.05
C GLN A 24 7.05 5.08 -1.48
N ALA A 25 6.56 3.97 -2.04
CA ALA A 25 6.28 3.86 -3.47
C ALA A 25 5.07 4.71 -3.93
N ALA A 26 4.17 5.06 -3.00
CA ALA A 26 2.95 5.80 -3.26
C ALA A 26 3.01 7.28 -2.81
N THR A 27 4.18 7.76 -2.42
CA THR A 27 4.41 9.15 -1.98
C THR A 27 5.29 9.87 -2.99
N ASP A 28 4.89 11.08 -3.38
CA ASP A 28 5.69 11.95 -4.24
C ASP A 28 7.02 12.32 -3.54
N THR A 29 8.09 12.46 -4.32
CA THR A 29 9.43 12.80 -3.78
C THR A 29 9.70 14.30 -3.77
N ALA A 30 8.71 15.11 -4.18
CA ALA A 30 8.84 16.56 -4.24
C ALA A 30 8.97 17.18 -2.83
N PRO A 31 9.75 18.28 -2.68
CA PRO A 31 9.82 19.01 -1.42
C PRO A 31 8.47 19.55 -0.97
N ASP A 32 8.29 19.62 0.35
CA ASP A 32 7.11 20.24 0.95
C ASP A 32 6.94 21.69 0.47
N ARG A 33 5.69 22.07 0.18
CA ARG A 33 5.29 23.41 -0.33
C ARG A 33 5.82 23.79 -1.71
N MET A 34 6.32 22.82 -2.50
CA MET A 34 6.61 23.07 -3.91
C MET A 34 5.30 23.42 -4.65
N PRO A 35 5.21 24.56 -5.39
CA PRO A 35 3.96 25.01 -5.99
C PRO A 35 3.41 24.06 -7.06
N VAL A 36 4.30 23.41 -7.80
CA VAL A 36 3.98 22.42 -8.85
C VAL A 36 4.97 21.28 -8.74
N VAL A 37 4.47 20.06 -8.63
CA VAL A 37 5.29 18.86 -8.60
C VAL A 37 5.62 18.44 -10.04
N PRO A 38 6.89 18.39 -10.45
CA PRO A 38 7.28 17.87 -11.75
C PRO A 38 6.92 16.39 -11.93
N ASP A 39 6.63 15.97 -13.15
CA ASP A 39 6.18 14.60 -13.44
C ASP A 39 7.14 13.50 -12.95
N HIS A 40 8.46 13.75 -13.00
CA HIS A 40 9.47 12.80 -12.54
C HIS A 40 9.56 12.65 -11.01
N LEU A 41 8.91 13.54 -10.25
CA LEU A 41 8.81 13.47 -8.78
C LEU A 41 7.47 12.89 -8.31
N LEU A 42 6.54 12.64 -9.23
CA LEU A 42 5.25 12.03 -8.93
C LEU A 42 5.40 10.54 -8.62
N ALA A 43 4.65 10.06 -7.63
CA ALA A 43 4.59 8.65 -7.28
C ALA A 43 4.10 7.79 -8.45
N GLN A 44 4.75 6.64 -8.66
CA GLN A 44 4.34 5.71 -9.72
C GLN A 44 3.14 4.85 -9.31
N PHE A 45 2.91 4.73 -8.00
CA PHE A 45 1.89 3.87 -7.42
C PHE A 45 0.90 4.66 -6.57
N ARG A 46 -0.27 4.06 -6.34
CA ARG A 46 -1.30 4.56 -5.43
C ARG A 46 -1.74 3.41 -4.52
N LEU A 47 -1.89 3.69 -3.23
CA LEU A 47 -2.51 2.75 -2.29
C LEU A 47 -3.99 2.56 -2.65
N VAL A 48 -4.42 1.30 -2.78
CA VAL A 48 -5.81 0.96 -3.14
C VAL A 48 -6.52 0.12 -2.08
N ALA A 49 -5.79 -0.56 -1.19
CA ALA A 49 -6.38 -1.24 -0.04
C ALA A 49 -5.46 -1.19 1.19
N THR A 50 -6.05 -1.03 2.36
CA THR A 50 -5.41 -1.24 3.67
C THR A 50 -6.48 -1.73 4.62
N GLU A 51 -6.64 -3.03 4.69
CA GLU A 51 -7.80 -3.67 5.31
C GLU A 51 -7.40 -4.62 6.42
N LYS A 52 -8.37 -4.81 7.32
CA LYS A 52 -8.33 -5.75 8.44
C LYS A 52 -9.50 -6.71 8.25
N PRO A 53 -9.37 -7.96 8.69
CA PRO A 53 -10.48 -8.91 8.67
C PRO A 53 -11.67 -8.36 9.47
N THR A 54 -12.90 -8.67 9.04
CA THR A 54 -14.11 -8.31 9.79
C THR A 54 -14.32 -9.23 10.99
N THR A 55 -15.26 -8.89 11.87
CA THR A 55 -15.56 -9.75 13.02
C THR A 55 -16.16 -11.09 12.57
N GLU A 56 -17.03 -11.08 11.56
CA GLU A 56 -17.64 -12.28 10.96
C GLU A 56 -16.55 -13.17 10.34
N GLU A 57 -15.62 -12.58 9.60
CA GLU A 57 -14.52 -13.30 8.96
C GLU A 57 -13.58 -13.96 9.99
N ILE A 58 -13.36 -13.31 11.13
CA ILE A 58 -12.59 -13.89 12.25
C ILE A 58 -13.35 -15.04 12.92
N GLN A 59 -14.68 -14.92 13.05
CA GLN A 59 -15.51 -15.98 13.63
C GLN A 59 -15.52 -17.24 12.75
N GLU A 60 -15.67 -17.06 11.44
CA GLU A 60 -15.62 -18.16 10.47
C GLU A 60 -14.21 -18.74 10.31
N ASN A 61 -13.19 -17.88 10.40
CA ASN A 61 -11.79 -18.27 10.26
C ASN A 61 -10.89 -17.58 11.30
N PRO A 62 -10.70 -18.18 12.49
CA PRO A 62 -9.88 -17.59 13.55
C PRO A 62 -8.43 -17.27 13.15
N ARG A 63 -7.88 -17.98 12.14
CA ARG A 63 -6.52 -17.70 11.63
C ARG A 63 -6.43 -16.35 10.93
N ALA A 64 -7.55 -15.79 10.48
CA ALA A 64 -7.62 -14.50 9.82
C ALA A 64 -7.39 -13.33 10.77
N ALA A 65 -7.57 -13.49 12.10
CA ALA A 65 -7.51 -12.41 13.09
C ALA A 65 -6.27 -11.51 12.99
N SER A 66 -5.13 -12.08 12.61
CA SER A 66 -3.85 -11.37 12.49
C SER A 66 -3.57 -10.84 11.09
N ALA A 67 -4.40 -11.16 10.10
CA ALA A 67 -4.21 -10.77 8.71
C ALA A 67 -4.31 -9.24 8.55
N ARG A 68 -3.43 -8.71 7.71
CA ARG A 68 -3.43 -7.34 7.22
C ARG A 68 -3.29 -7.36 5.71
N LEU A 69 -4.32 -6.91 5.01
CA LEU A 69 -4.30 -6.76 3.56
C LEU A 69 -3.75 -5.37 3.22
N ARG A 70 -2.78 -5.33 2.30
CA ARG A 70 -2.33 -4.10 1.67
C ARG A 70 -2.25 -4.29 0.17
N ALA A 71 -2.70 -3.29 -0.58
CA ALA A 71 -2.59 -3.29 -2.02
C ALA A 71 -2.23 -1.92 -2.60
N ILE A 72 -1.45 -1.94 -3.68
CA ILE A 72 -1.13 -0.78 -4.50
C ILE A 72 -1.47 -1.05 -5.96
N GLU A 73 -1.69 0.02 -6.72
CA GLU A 73 -1.88 0.00 -8.16
C GLU A 73 -0.87 0.93 -8.83
N ARG A 74 -0.29 0.49 -9.94
CA ARG A 74 0.59 1.31 -10.77
C ARG A 74 -0.24 2.26 -11.63
N VAL A 75 -0.13 3.55 -11.35
CA VAL A 75 -0.91 4.63 -11.99
C VAL A 75 -0.12 5.43 -13.03
N ARG A 76 1.21 5.26 -13.08
CA ARG A 76 2.10 5.91 -14.06
C ARG A 76 3.16 4.92 -14.55
N GLU A 77 3.67 5.14 -15.76
CA GLU A 77 4.87 4.44 -16.22
C GLU A 77 6.11 4.95 -15.47
N ALA A 78 7.17 4.14 -15.44
CA ALA A 78 8.43 4.58 -14.85
C ALA A 78 9.02 5.63 -15.79
N ALA A 79 9.37 6.79 -15.25
CA ALA A 79 10.09 7.84 -15.97
C ALA A 79 11.53 7.41 -16.25
#